data_AF-C4RN02-F1
#
_entry.id   AF-C4RN02-F1
#
_cell.length_a   1.000
_cell.length_b   1.000
_cell.length_c   1.000
_cell.angle_alpha   90.00
_cell.angle_beta   90.00
_cell.angle_gamma   90.00
#
_symmetry.space_group_name_H-M   'P 1'
#
loop_
_entity.id
_entity.type
_entity.pdbx_description
1 polymer ?
#
loop_
_entity_poly.entity_id
_entity_poly.type
_entity_poly.pdbx_seq_one_letter_code
_entity_poly.pdbx_strand_id
1 'polypeptide(L)'
;MTGYLGSYATLGLLLLASALLFVTAFSASRVLRPARPTDPPGKRASYECGLDPVGGDWAQMQIRYYVYAYLYVLFAVEAVFLFPWAVVFDRPGFGLVTVAEMGVFVGVLALGILYAWRKNILRWT
;
A
#
# COMPACT_ATOMS: atom_id res chain seq x y z
N MET A 1 31.74 0.56 2.09
CA MET A 1 30.68 0.70 3.12
C MET A 1 30.32 -0.68 3.67
N THR A 2 31.25 -1.36 4.34
CA THR A 2 31.07 -2.74 4.83
C THR A 2 30.78 -2.71 6.34
N GLY A 3 29.48 -2.63 6.69
CA GLY A 3 28.99 -2.62 8.06
C GLY A 3 27.51 -2.22 8.12
N TYR A 4 26.82 -2.52 9.24
CA TYR A 4 25.38 -2.24 9.43
C TYR A 4 25.01 -0.79 9.07
N LEU A 5 25.73 0.19 9.62
CA LEU A 5 25.54 1.62 9.33
C LEU A 5 25.86 1.98 7.86
N GLY A 6 26.81 1.28 7.24
CA GLY A 6 27.14 1.45 5.83
C GLY A 6 26.01 1.02 4.89
N SER A 7 25.28 -0.05 5.24
CA SER A 7 24.10 -0.48 4.49
C SER A 7 22.96 0.53 4.57
N TYR A 8 22.68 1.11 5.75
CA TYR A 8 21.68 2.18 5.87
C TYR A 8 22.12 3.47 5.16
N ALA A 9 23.39 3.83 5.20
CA ALA A 9 23.92 4.96 4.44
C ALA A 9 23.71 4.74 2.93
N THR A 10 23.93 3.51 2.44
CA THR A 10 23.68 3.16 1.04
C THR A 10 22.19 3.27 0.68
N LEU A 11 21.30 2.76 1.53
CA LEU A 11 19.84 2.92 1.34
C LEU A 11 19.42 4.40 1.34
N GLY A 12 19.95 5.20 2.27
CA GLY A 12 19.68 6.63 2.34
C GLY A 12 20.15 7.37 1.08
N LEU A 13 21.34 7.06 0.60
CA LEU A 13 21.87 7.61 -0.65
C LEU A 13 21.03 7.20 -1.86
N LEU A 14 20.55 5.95 -1.92
CA LEU A 14 19.65 5.50 -2.99
C LEU A 14 18.31 6.24 -2.96
N LEU A 15 17.73 6.46 -1.77
CA LEU A 15 16.49 7.23 -1.63
C LEU A 15 16.69 8.68 -2.06
N LEU A 16 17.80 9.30 -1.67
CA LEU A 16 18.16 10.66 -2.09
C LEU A 16 18.36 10.76 -3.60
N ALA A 17 19.10 9.81 -4.19
CA ALA A 17 19.31 9.74 -5.63
C ALA A 17 17.97 9.56 -6.37
N SER A 18 17.07 8.72 -5.86
CA SER A 18 15.74 8.52 -6.43
C SER A 18 14.91 9.80 -6.39
N ALA A 19 14.86 10.47 -5.23
CA ALA A 19 14.16 11.74 -5.08
C ALA A 19 14.74 12.82 -6.01
N LEU A 20 16.06 12.92 -6.10
CA LEU A 20 16.74 13.85 -7.00
C LEU A 20 16.40 13.56 -8.46
N LEU A 21 16.37 12.28 -8.87
CA LEU A 21 15.97 11.88 -10.20
C LEU A 21 14.53 12.34 -10.52
N PHE A 22 13.56 12.10 -9.63
CA PHE A 22 12.20 12.56 -9.86
C PHE A 22 12.12 14.09 -9.93
N VAL A 23 12.75 14.79 -8.99
CA VAL A 23 12.73 16.27 -8.96
C VAL A 23 13.36 16.86 -10.22
N THR A 24 14.51 16.33 -10.65
CA THR A 24 15.18 16.79 -11.89
C THR A 24 14.34 16.47 -13.12
N ALA A 25 13.73 15.28 -13.22
CA ALA A 25 12.86 14.92 -14.34
C ALA A 25 11.61 15.82 -14.44
N PHE A 26 10.91 16.06 -13.32
CA PHE A 26 9.76 16.97 -13.29
C PHE A 26 10.16 18.42 -13.57
N SER A 27 11.31 18.87 -13.05
CA SER A 27 11.85 20.21 -13.33
C SER A 27 12.22 20.38 -14.80
N ALA A 28 12.92 19.39 -15.37
CA ALA A 28 13.28 19.37 -16.78
C ALA A 28 12.02 19.36 -17.67
N SER A 29 11.03 18.53 -17.35
CA SER A 29 9.72 18.53 -18.04
C SER A 29 9.05 19.90 -17.99
N ARG A 30 9.09 20.58 -16.84
CA ARG A 30 8.52 21.93 -16.70
C ARG A 30 9.23 22.98 -17.57
N VAL A 31 10.55 22.89 -17.71
CA VAL A 31 11.37 23.84 -18.49
C VAL A 31 11.34 23.54 -19.99
N LEU A 32 11.39 22.27 -20.38
CA LEU A 32 11.45 21.83 -21.78
C LEU A 32 10.07 21.81 -22.46
N ARG A 33 8.97 21.71 -21.69
CA ARG A 33 7.62 21.70 -22.26
C ARG A 33 7.32 23.02 -22.98
N PRO A 34 6.74 22.98 -24.20
CA PRO A 34 6.29 24.18 -24.89
C PRO A 34 5.37 25.02 -24.01
N ALA A 35 5.74 26.28 -23.78
CA ALA A 35 4.87 27.23 -23.12
C ALA A 35 3.70 27.56 -24.05
N ARG A 36 2.50 27.08 -23.71
CA ARG A 36 1.25 27.51 -24.33
C ARG A 36 0.53 28.43 -23.33
N PRO A 37 0.82 29.75 -23.35
CA PRO A 37 0.23 30.72 -22.42
C PRO A 37 -1.26 30.94 -22.69
N THR A 38 -1.74 30.61 -23.88
CA THR A 38 -3.17 30.52 -24.14
C THR A 38 -3.77 29.44 -23.23
N ASP A 39 -4.81 29.83 -22.49
CA ASP A 39 -5.64 28.93 -21.69
C ASP A 39 -6.95 28.72 -22.46
N PRO A 40 -6.94 27.94 -23.56
CA PRO A 40 -8.14 27.70 -24.33
C PRO A 40 -9.20 27.07 -23.43
N PRO A 41 -10.49 27.36 -23.69
CA PRO A 41 -11.61 26.74 -22.97
C PRO A 41 -11.43 25.22 -22.95
N GLY A 42 -11.57 24.61 -21.77
CA GLY A 42 -11.45 23.16 -21.59
C GLY A 42 -10.05 22.63 -21.23
N LYS A 43 -8.96 23.40 -21.37
CA LYS A 43 -7.59 22.91 -21.03
C LYS A 43 -7.43 22.47 -19.58
N ARG A 44 -8.19 23.11 -18.68
CA ARG A 44 -8.25 22.81 -17.24
C ARG A 44 -9.59 22.24 -16.80
N ALA A 45 -10.49 21.94 -17.74
CA ALA A 45 -11.75 21.32 -17.41
C ALA A 45 -11.54 19.84 -17.08
N SER A 46 -12.34 19.31 -16.16
CA SER A 46 -12.42 17.88 -15.91
C SER A 46 -12.85 17.15 -17.18
N TYR A 47 -12.27 15.97 -17.41
CA TYR A 47 -12.64 15.15 -18.56
C TYR A 47 -14.00 14.49 -18.32
N GLU A 48 -15.00 14.89 -19.09
CA GLU A 48 -16.38 14.36 -19.04
C GLU A 48 -16.88 13.95 -20.45
N CYS A 49 -15.99 13.37 -21.26
CA CYS A 49 -16.29 12.94 -22.64
C CYS A 49 -16.86 14.07 -23.54
N GLY A 50 -16.57 15.33 -23.23
CA GLY A 50 -17.02 16.51 -23.98
C GLY A 50 -18.34 17.13 -23.50
N LEU A 51 -18.90 16.63 -22.39
CA LEU A 51 -20.05 17.21 -21.72
C LEU A 51 -19.60 18.08 -20.55
N ASP A 52 -20.44 19.04 -20.15
CA ASP A 52 -20.24 19.74 -18.89
C ASP A 52 -20.52 18.78 -17.73
N PRO A 53 -19.72 18.79 -16.65
CA PRO A 53 -19.95 17.94 -15.49
C PRO A 53 -21.34 18.22 -14.92
N VAL A 54 -22.15 17.15 -14.80
CA VAL A 54 -23.53 17.22 -14.30
C VAL A 54 -23.61 16.46 -12.98
N GLY A 55 -23.97 17.15 -11.89
CA GLY A 55 -24.04 16.58 -10.54
C GLY A 55 -23.16 17.33 -9.54
N GLY A 56 -23.45 17.20 -8.25
CA GLY A 56 -22.61 17.78 -7.19
C GLY A 56 -21.38 16.92 -6.91
N ASP A 57 -20.30 17.53 -6.39
CA ASP A 57 -18.99 16.92 -6.07
C ASP A 57 -19.02 15.73 -5.09
N TRP A 58 -20.20 15.27 -4.68
CA TRP A 58 -20.42 14.27 -3.65
C TRP A 58 -20.89 12.96 -4.27
N ALA A 59 -19.94 12.08 -4.57
CA ALA A 59 -20.23 10.67 -4.81
C ALA A 59 -20.39 9.94 -3.46
N GLN A 60 -21.48 9.18 -3.29
CA GLN A 60 -21.63 8.33 -2.11
C GLN A 60 -20.58 7.21 -2.15
N MET A 61 -19.54 7.35 -1.34
CA MET A 61 -18.51 6.34 -1.21
C MET A 61 -19.13 5.07 -0.60
N GLN A 62 -18.91 3.94 -1.27
CA GLN A 62 -19.44 2.66 -0.82
C GLN A 62 -18.69 2.19 0.43
N ILE A 63 -19.40 1.74 1.46
CA ILE A 63 -18.79 1.25 2.71
C ILE A 63 -17.83 0.07 2.49
N ARG A 64 -17.98 -0.65 1.37
CA ARG A 64 -17.10 -1.76 0.99
C ARG A 64 -15.61 -1.37 1.03
N TYR A 65 -15.24 -0.16 0.60
CA TYR A 65 -13.84 0.29 0.64
C TYR A 65 -13.29 0.35 2.07
N TYR A 66 -14.09 0.87 3.01
CA TYR A 66 -13.73 0.91 4.42
C TYR A 66 -13.52 -0.49 4.98
N VAL A 67 -14.42 -1.43 4.65
CA VAL A 67 -14.32 -2.79 5.19
C VAL A 67 -13.06 -3.51 4.68
N TYR A 68 -12.72 -3.36 3.39
CA TYR A 68 -11.46 -3.90 2.86
C TYR A 68 -10.23 -3.27 3.52
N ALA A 69 -10.22 -1.95 3.70
CA ALA A 69 -9.11 -1.25 4.37
C ALA A 69 -8.97 -1.70 5.83
N TYR A 70 -10.08 -1.83 6.56
CA TYR A 70 -10.10 -2.29 7.94
C TYR A 70 -9.55 -3.72 8.06
N LEU A 71 -10.02 -4.65 7.21
CA LEU A 71 -9.51 -6.02 7.18
C LEU A 71 -8.01 -6.06 6.83
N TYR A 72 -7.57 -5.25 5.86
CA TYR A 72 -6.15 -5.15 5.51
C TYR A 72 -5.30 -4.71 6.71
N VAL A 73 -5.68 -3.65 7.41
CA VAL A 73 -4.90 -3.15 8.57
C VAL A 73 -4.83 -4.22 9.66
N LEU A 74 -5.94 -4.92 9.92
CA LEU A 74 -5.98 -6.00 10.91
C LEU A 74 -5.01 -7.13 10.55
N PHE A 75 -5.05 -7.64 9.31
CA PHE A 75 -4.11 -8.67 8.85
C PHE A 75 -2.67 -8.18 8.74
N ALA A 76 -2.45 -6.91 8.38
CA ALA A 76 -1.12 -6.34 8.26
C ALA A 76 -0.42 -6.31 9.62
N VAL A 77 -1.13 -5.91 10.68
CA VAL A 77 -0.62 -5.96 12.06
C VAL A 77 -0.32 -7.39 12.49
N GLU A 78 -1.22 -8.32 12.18
CA GLU A 78 -1.03 -9.73 12.54
C GLU A 78 0.16 -10.38 11.81
N ALA A 79 0.37 -10.04 10.53
CA ALA A 79 1.48 -10.52 9.73
C ALA A 79 2.84 -10.07 10.30
N VAL A 80 2.91 -8.94 11.01
CA VAL A 80 4.14 -8.51 11.68
C VAL A 80 4.62 -9.54 12.71
N PHE A 81 3.70 -10.27 13.37
CA PHE A 81 4.07 -11.32 14.35
C PHE A 81 4.64 -12.58 13.70
N LEU A 82 4.41 -12.79 12.40
CA LEU A 82 4.98 -13.93 11.68
C LEU A 82 6.50 -13.79 11.51
N PHE A 83 7.02 -12.57 11.35
CA PHE A 83 8.45 -12.37 11.06
C PHE A 83 9.37 -12.79 12.22
N PRO A 84 9.17 -12.33 13.48
CA PRO A 84 10.04 -12.76 14.57
C PRO A 84 10.02 -14.27 14.77
N TRP A 85 8.85 -14.90 14.68
CA TRP A 85 8.72 -16.36 14.77
C TRP A 85 9.47 -17.06 13.63
N ALA A 86 9.28 -16.63 12.39
CA ALA A 86 9.92 -17.24 11.22
C ALA A 86 11.45 -17.15 11.25
N VAL A 87 12.01 -16.17 11.97
CA VAL A 87 13.45 -15.97 12.12
C VAL A 87 14.06 -16.81 13.25
N VAL A 88 13.26 -17.32 14.20
CA VAL A 88 13.77 -17.99 15.41
C VAL A 88 13.25 -19.41 15.62
N PHE A 89 12.27 -19.88 14.84
CA PHE A 89 11.60 -21.17 15.07
C PHE A 89 12.55 -22.38 15.02
N ASP A 90 13.69 -22.26 14.34
CA ASP A 90 14.72 -23.29 14.19
C ASP A 90 15.81 -23.26 15.27
N ARG A 91 15.76 -22.30 16.19
CA ARG A 91 16.76 -22.15 17.24
C ARG A 91 16.63 -23.24 18.31
N PRO A 92 17.75 -23.62 18.98
CA PRO A 92 17.71 -24.56 20.09
C PRO A 92 16.72 -24.10 21.18
N GLY A 93 15.79 -24.98 21.56
CA GLY A 93 14.73 -24.69 22.52
C GLY A 93 13.39 -24.32 21.89
N PHE A 94 13.35 -23.98 20.60
CA PHE A 94 12.15 -23.89 19.78
C PHE A 94 11.99 -25.24 19.05
N GLY A 95 10.78 -25.77 19.01
CA GLY A 95 10.52 -27.15 18.57
C GLY A 95 9.09 -27.33 18.07
N LEU A 96 8.54 -28.54 18.21
CA LEU A 96 7.18 -28.83 17.74
C LEU A 96 6.10 -27.96 18.41
N VAL A 97 6.30 -27.58 19.67
CA VAL A 97 5.36 -26.73 20.41
C VAL A 97 5.21 -25.36 19.76
N THR A 98 6.33 -24.70 19.41
CA THR A 98 6.33 -23.36 18.82
C THR A 98 5.79 -23.35 17.38
N VAL A 99 5.88 -24.48 16.67
CA VAL A 99 5.21 -24.66 15.38
C VAL A 99 3.71 -24.84 15.58
N ALA A 100 3.28 -25.61 16.57
CA ALA A 100 1.87 -25.79 16.89
C ALA A 100 1.21 -24.48 17.34
N GLU A 101 1.86 -23.69 18.19
CA GLU A 101 1.38 -22.36 18.61
C GLU A 101 1.19 -21.42 17.42
N MET A 102 2.13 -21.38 16.48
CA MET A 102 1.98 -20.59 15.27
C MET A 102 0.90 -21.15 14.34
N GLY A 103 0.75 -22.47 14.27
CA GLY A 103 -0.35 -23.12 13.57
C GLY A 103 -1.72 -22.70 14.13
N VAL A 104 -1.85 -22.60 15.45
CA VAL A 104 -3.05 -22.09 16.12
C VAL A 104 -3.25 -20.60 15.79
N PHE A 105 -2.21 -19.77 15.87
CA PHE A 105 -2.27 -18.36 15.52
C PHE A 105 -2.77 -18.14 14.09
N VAL A 106 -2.13 -18.77 13.10
CA VAL A 106 -2.55 -18.72 11.68
C VAL A 106 -3.96 -19.30 11.50
N GLY A 107 -4.31 -20.35 12.24
CA GLY A 107 -5.65 -20.92 12.25
C GLY A 107 -6.71 -19.91 12.68
N VAL A 108 -6.45 -19.11 13.71
CA VAL A 108 -7.34 -18.03 14.15
C VAL A 108 -7.48 -16.96 13.06
N LEU A 109 -6.39 -16.57 12.38
CA LEU A 109 -6.44 -15.62 11.28
C LEU A 109 -7.29 -16.15 10.11
N ALA A 110 -7.07 -17.41 9.75
CA ALA A 110 -7.82 -18.09 8.70
C ALA A 110 -9.32 -18.18 9.03
N LEU A 111 -9.67 -18.40 10.30
CA LEU A 111 -11.07 -18.37 10.77
C LEU A 111 -11.70 -16.97 10.61
N GLY A 112 -10.94 -15.90 10.87
CA GLY A 112 -11.39 -14.53 10.62
C GLY A 112 -11.73 -14.27 9.15
N ILE A 113 -10.85 -14.70 8.23
CA ILE A 113 -11.10 -14.61 6.77
C ILE A 113 -12.31 -15.46 6.38
N LEU A 114 -12.37 -16.71 6.86
CA LEU A 114 -13.46 -17.64 6.57
C LEU A 114 -14.81 -17.07 7.02
N TYR A 115 -14.86 -16.44 8.20
CA TYR A 115 -16.05 -15.77 8.70
C TYR A 115 -16.46 -14.59 7.81
N ALA A 116 -15.52 -13.71 7.45
CA ALA A 116 -15.79 -12.56 6.58
C ALA A 116 -16.31 -13.00 5.20
N TRP A 117 -15.74 -14.08 4.66
CA TRP A 117 -16.21 -14.69 3.42
C TRP A 117 -17.62 -15.28 3.56
N ARG A 118 -17.90 -16.04 4.63
CA ARG A 118 -19.24 -16.59 4.89
C ARG A 118 -20.31 -15.52 5.08
N LYS A 119 -19.94 -14.36 5.63
CA LYS A 119 -20.81 -13.19 5.76
C LYS A 119 -20.95 -12.37 4.48
N ASN A 120 -20.35 -12.81 3.37
CA ASN A 120 -20.41 -12.12 2.07
C ASN A 120 -19.87 -10.68 2.11
N ILE A 121 -19.03 -10.37 3.09
CA ILE A 121 -18.43 -9.04 3.26
C ILE A 121 -17.41 -8.77 2.15
N LEU A 122 -16.79 -9.84 1.64
CA LEU A 122 -15.79 -9.80 0.58
C LEU A 122 -16.39 -9.80 -0.84
N ARG A 123 -17.65 -9.35 -1.01
CA ARG A 123 -18.27 -9.24 -2.34
C ARG A 123 -17.93 -7.92 -2.99
N TRP A 124 -17.54 -7.97 -4.26
CA TRP A 124 -17.30 -6.81 -5.13
C TRP A 124 -18.41 -6.68 -6.19
N THR A 125 -19.64 -6.93 -5.77
CA THR A 125 -20.85 -6.79 -6.58
C THR A 125 -21.80 -5.98 -5.73
#